data_AF-A0A4W5K0L4-F1
#
_entry.id   AF-A0A4W5K0L4-F1
#
_cell.length_a   1.000
_cell.length_b   1.000
_cell.length_c   1.000
_cell.angle_alpha   90.00
_cell.angle_beta   90.00
_cell.angle_gamma   90.00
#
_symmetry.space_group_name_H-M   'P 1'
#
loop_
_entity.id
_entity.type
_entity.pdbx_description
1 polymer ?
#
loop_
_entity_poly.entity_id
_entity_poly.type
_entity_poly.pdbx_seq_one_letter_code
_entity_poly.pdbx_strand_id
1 'polypeptide(L)'
;MGESVAVKIFSSRDEQSWFRETEIYNTVQLRHDNILGFIASDMTSHNSTTQLWLITHFHQLGSLYDFLQYSSVDPEGCLRMCLSVACGLVHLHTEILSCQGKPAIAHRDLKSRNILVKMNGQCCIADLGERRIRLEERRGLKERELKETGLKKRGLKEIGLEERRLKESRLGESRLEESRLEERGLEKRGLKVGGLEGERAI
;
A
#
# COMPACT_ATOMS: atom_id res chain seq x y z
N MET A 1 -20.69 30.05 -4.99
CA MET A 1 -21.03 29.30 -6.22
C MET A 1 -20.92 27.83 -5.89
N GLY A 2 -21.85 26.99 -6.36
CA GLY A 2 -21.80 25.54 -6.09
C GLY A 2 -20.72 24.84 -6.89
N GLU A 3 -20.04 23.86 -6.30
CA GLU A 3 -19.10 22.98 -7.00
C GLU A 3 -19.86 21.94 -7.83
N SER A 4 -19.40 21.68 -9.06
CA SER A 4 -20.00 20.65 -9.92
C SER A 4 -19.60 19.24 -9.43
N VAL A 5 -20.58 18.34 -9.36
CA VAL A 5 -20.39 16.94 -8.95
C VAL A 5 -20.93 15.99 -10.00
N ALA A 6 -20.37 14.79 -10.06
CA ALA A 6 -20.88 13.68 -10.87
C ALA A 6 -21.68 12.73 -9.99
N VAL A 7 -22.88 12.35 -10.43
CA VAL A 7 -23.77 11.42 -9.72
C VAL A 7 -24.00 10.18 -10.58
N LYS A 8 -23.51 9.03 -10.12
CA LYS A 8 -23.84 7.72 -10.71
C LYS A 8 -25.08 7.20 -9.98
N ILE A 9 -26.17 7.00 -10.73
CA ILE A 9 -27.46 6.56 -10.20
C ILE A 9 -27.63 5.07 -10.52
N PHE A 10 -27.86 4.28 -9.48
CA PHE A 10 -28.16 2.86 -9.59
C PHE A 10 -29.63 2.60 -9.23
N SER A 11 -30.21 1.60 -9.87
CA SER A 11 -31.52 1.09 -9.49
C SER A 11 -31.40 0.20 -8.24
N SER A 12 -32.52 -0.06 -7.56
CA SER A 12 -32.55 -1.04 -6.47
C SER A 12 -32.15 -2.46 -6.91
N ARG A 13 -32.22 -2.79 -8.21
CA ARG A 13 -31.75 -4.08 -8.73
C ARG A 13 -30.21 -4.18 -8.75
N ASP A 14 -29.53 -3.04 -8.78
CA ASP A 14 -28.07 -2.93 -8.85
C ASP A 14 -27.46 -2.61 -7.47
N GLU A 15 -28.21 -2.81 -6.38
CA GLU A 15 -27.80 -2.49 -5.02
C GLU A 15 -26.46 -3.12 -4.64
N GLN A 16 -26.23 -4.38 -5.04
CA GLN A 16 -24.95 -5.04 -4.77
C GLN A 16 -23.76 -4.36 -5.46
N SER A 17 -23.97 -3.81 -6.66
CA SER A 17 -22.93 -3.08 -7.40
C SER A 17 -22.64 -1.73 -6.74
N TRP A 18 -23.70 -0.99 -6.40
CA TRP A 18 -23.58 0.27 -5.64
C TRP A 18 -22.89 0.05 -4.30
N PHE A 19 -23.26 -0.99 -3.56
CA PHE A 19 -22.68 -1.33 -2.26
C PHE A 19 -21.18 -1.65 -2.39
N ARG A 20 -20.79 -2.50 -3.35
CA ARG A 20 -19.38 -2.85 -3.58
C ARG A 20 -18.54 -1.62 -3.92
N GLU A 21 -19.03 -0.78 -4.82
CA GLU A 21 -18.31 0.41 -5.25
C GLU A 21 -18.18 1.43 -4.10
N THR A 22 -19.27 1.65 -3.37
CA THR A 22 -19.30 2.50 -2.16
C THR A 22 -18.35 1.98 -1.08
N GLU A 23 -18.32 0.67 -0.84
CA GLU A 23 -17.40 0.05 0.12
C GLU A 23 -15.93 0.27 -0.27
N ILE A 24 -15.63 0.20 -1.57
CA ILE A 24 -14.27 0.45 -2.05
C ILE A 24 -13.90 1.92 -1.83
N TYR A 25 -14.74 2.87 -2.26
CA TYR A 25 -14.46 4.29 -2.07
C TYR A 25 -14.34 4.71 -0.60
N ASN A 26 -15.01 4.02 0.32
CA ASN A 26 -14.88 4.22 1.77
C ASN A 26 -13.68 3.51 2.41
N THR A 27 -12.85 2.79 1.64
CA THR A 27 -11.64 2.16 2.16
C THR A 27 -10.68 3.19 2.75
N VAL A 28 -10.22 2.95 3.97
CA VAL A 28 -9.27 3.83 4.67
C VAL A 28 -8.00 4.02 3.84
N GLN A 29 -7.50 5.26 3.79
CA GLN A 29 -6.32 5.66 3.01
C GLN A 29 -6.43 5.43 1.49
N LEU A 30 -7.64 5.24 0.93
CA LEU A 30 -7.81 5.13 -0.53
C LEU A 30 -7.63 6.46 -1.27
N ARG A 31 -7.97 7.60 -0.64
CA ARG A 31 -7.89 8.93 -1.27
C ARG A 31 -6.47 9.20 -1.79
N HIS A 32 -6.40 9.61 -3.06
CA HIS A 32 -5.16 9.92 -3.77
C HIS A 32 -5.49 10.78 -4.99
N ASP A 33 -4.57 11.65 -5.42
CA ASP A 33 -4.84 12.57 -6.53
C ASP A 33 -5.24 11.82 -7.81
N ASN A 34 -4.63 10.68 -8.11
CA ASN A 34 -4.92 9.92 -9.31
C ASN A 34 -5.98 8.81 -9.12
N ILE A 35 -6.79 8.91 -8.07
CA ILE A 35 -8.02 8.11 -7.87
C ILE A 35 -9.20 9.07 -7.84
N LEU A 36 -10.32 8.70 -8.47
CA LEU A 36 -11.50 9.54 -8.51
C LEU A 36 -11.94 9.90 -7.08
N GLY A 37 -12.10 11.20 -6.83
CA GLY A 37 -12.48 11.70 -5.53
C GLY A 37 -13.93 11.38 -5.22
N PHE A 38 -14.14 10.46 -4.27
CA PHE A 38 -15.44 10.16 -3.69
C PHE A 38 -15.85 11.24 -2.70
N ILE A 39 -17.11 11.68 -2.80
CA ILE A 39 -17.70 12.69 -1.93
C ILE A 39 -18.64 12.01 -0.94
N ALA A 40 -19.66 11.32 -1.44
CA ALA A 40 -20.69 10.68 -0.63
C ALA A 40 -21.45 9.61 -1.43
N SER A 41 -22.22 8.79 -0.72
CA SER A 41 -23.23 7.89 -1.29
C SER A 41 -24.53 8.12 -0.54
N ASP A 42 -25.67 8.03 -1.23
CA ASP A 42 -26.97 8.27 -0.62
C ASP A 42 -28.05 7.35 -1.22
N MET A 43 -29.17 7.21 -0.52
CA MET A 43 -30.35 6.48 -0.97
C MET A 43 -31.54 7.42 -0.94
N THR A 44 -32.16 7.65 -2.10
CA THR A 44 -33.29 8.55 -2.24
C THR A 44 -34.47 7.87 -2.92
N SER A 45 -35.67 8.42 -2.74
CA SER A 45 -36.88 7.99 -3.42
C SER A 45 -37.27 9.05 -4.45
N HIS A 46 -37.32 8.68 -5.72
CA HIS A 46 -37.73 9.56 -6.81
C HIS A 46 -38.72 8.82 -7.72
N ASN A 47 -39.85 9.45 -8.05
CA ASN A 47 -40.93 8.85 -8.85
C ASN A 47 -41.36 7.46 -8.34
N SER A 48 -41.48 7.29 -7.02
CA SER A 48 -41.83 6.02 -6.37
C SER A 48 -40.82 4.88 -6.62
N THR A 49 -39.58 5.22 -7.02
CA THR A 49 -38.48 4.27 -7.18
C THR A 49 -37.32 4.65 -6.27
N THR A 50 -36.74 3.64 -5.60
CA THR A 50 -35.50 3.82 -4.83
C THR A 50 -34.33 3.97 -5.80
N GLN A 51 -33.60 5.06 -5.65
CA GLN A 51 -32.37 5.35 -6.37
C GLN A 51 -31.20 5.36 -5.38
N LEU A 52 -30.12 4.69 -5.77
CA LEU A 52 -28.89 4.65 -4.99
C LEU A 52 -27.87 5.53 -5.70
N TRP A 53 -27.37 6.55 -5.01
CA TRP A 53 -26.50 7.57 -5.57
C TRP A 53 -25.06 7.33 -5.10
N LEU A 54 -24.13 7.49 -6.02
CA LEU A 54 -22.69 7.58 -5.74
C LEU A 54 -22.20 8.92 -6.30
N ILE A 55 -21.73 9.78 -5.40
CA ILE A 55 -21.40 11.18 -5.67
C ILE A 55 -19.88 11.33 -5.66
N THR A 56 -19.33 11.87 -6.74
CA THR A 56 -17.89 12.03 -6.96
C THR A 56 -17.57 13.41 -7.55
N HIS A 57 -16.28 13.78 -7.54
CA HIS A 57 -15.84 14.97 -8.25
C HIS A 57 -16.15 14.88 -9.75
N PHE A 58 -16.66 15.97 -10.31
CA PHE A 58 -16.88 16.08 -11.75
C PHE A 58 -15.59 16.46 -12.47
N HIS A 59 -15.29 15.79 -13.58
CA HIS A 59 -14.18 16.11 -14.46
C HIS A 59 -14.69 16.39 -15.87
N GLN A 60 -14.66 17.68 -16.26
CA GLN A 60 -15.30 18.18 -17.48
C GLN A 60 -14.69 17.63 -18.77
N LEU A 61 -13.41 17.26 -18.78
CA LEU A 61 -12.75 16.66 -19.95
C LEU A 61 -13.17 15.19 -20.17
N GLY A 62 -13.97 14.63 -19.27
CA GLY A 62 -14.55 13.31 -19.40
C GLY A 62 -13.52 12.19 -19.32
N SER A 63 -13.83 11.08 -19.99
CA SER A 63 -12.95 9.92 -20.01
C SER A 63 -11.76 10.14 -20.95
N LEU A 64 -10.65 9.45 -20.67
CA LEU A 64 -9.48 9.43 -21.56
C LEU A 64 -9.86 8.94 -22.96
N TYR A 65 -10.80 8.01 -23.06
CA TYR A 65 -11.34 7.54 -24.34
C TYR A 65 -12.01 8.67 -25.14
N ASP A 66 -12.84 9.49 -24.50
CA ASP A 66 -13.52 10.60 -25.17
C ASP A 66 -12.53 11.72 -25.48
N PHE A 67 -11.65 12.05 -24.55
CA PHE A 67 -10.63 13.09 -24.71
C PHE A 67 -9.73 12.84 -25.93
N LEU A 68 -9.24 11.61 -26.10
CA LEU A 68 -8.34 11.23 -27.19
C LEU A 68 -9.01 11.15 -28.56
N GLN A 69 -10.34 11.12 -28.65
CA GLN A 69 -11.03 11.16 -29.94
C GLN A 69 -11.03 12.56 -30.57
N TYR A 70 -10.97 13.60 -29.74
CA TYR A 70 -11.12 14.99 -30.19
C TYR A 70 -9.87 15.85 -29.95
N SER A 71 -8.88 15.33 -29.22
CA SER A 71 -7.67 16.06 -28.84
C SER A 71 -6.41 15.31 -29.27
N SER A 72 -5.47 16.01 -29.89
CA SER A 72 -4.10 15.53 -30.01
C SER A 72 -3.32 15.87 -28.74
N VAL A 73 -2.46 14.95 -28.31
CA VAL A 73 -1.63 15.13 -27.11
C VAL A 73 -0.17 15.14 -27.55
N ASP A 74 0.57 16.15 -27.11
CA ASP A 74 2.00 16.23 -27.34
C ASP A 74 2.75 15.20 -26.47
N PRO A 75 4.04 14.92 -26.76
CA PRO A 75 4.80 13.93 -26.00
C PRO A 75 4.85 14.21 -24.49
N GLU A 76 4.93 15.47 -24.08
CA GLU A 76 4.96 15.86 -22.67
C GLU A 76 3.61 15.60 -21.99
N GLY A 77 2.50 16.01 -22.62
CA GLY A 77 1.16 15.72 -22.13
C GLY A 77 0.90 14.22 -22.02
N CYS A 78 1.36 13.43 -22.99
CA CYS A 78 1.23 11.98 -22.98
C CYS A 78 1.94 11.37 -21.75
N LEU A 79 3.19 11.78 -21.50
CA LEU A 79 3.94 11.35 -20.32
C LEU A 79 3.25 11.74 -19.01
N ARG A 80 2.71 12.96 -18.94
CA ARG A 80 1.97 13.46 -17.76
C ARG A 80 0.73 12.60 -17.47
N MET A 81 -0.04 12.27 -18.50
CA MET A 81 -1.20 11.38 -18.40
C MET A 81 -0.77 9.97 -17.97
N CYS A 82 0.21 9.37 -18.65
CA CYS A 82 0.73 8.04 -18.30
C CYS A 82 1.25 7.96 -16.86
N LEU A 83 2.06 8.93 -16.44
CA LEU A 83 2.60 8.99 -15.09
C LEU A 83 1.48 9.07 -14.05
N SER A 84 0.48 9.92 -14.28
CA SER A 84 -0.64 10.07 -13.37
C SER A 84 -1.46 8.77 -13.23
N VAL A 85 -1.74 8.06 -14.32
CA VAL A 85 -2.40 6.75 -14.28
C VAL A 85 -1.55 5.72 -13.53
N ALA A 86 -0.23 5.69 -13.80
CA ALA A 86 0.68 4.78 -13.12
C ALA A 86 0.73 5.04 -11.61
N CYS A 87 0.78 6.30 -11.17
CA CYS A 87 0.72 6.66 -9.75
C CYS A 87 -0.58 6.18 -9.09
N GLY A 88 -1.72 6.35 -9.76
CA GLY A 88 -3.01 5.82 -9.28
C GLY A 88 -3.01 4.30 -9.13
N LEU A 89 -2.47 3.57 -10.11
CA LEU A 89 -2.37 2.11 -10.06
C LEU A 89 -1.43 1.63 -8.96
N VAL A 90 -0.26 2.25 -8.81
CA VAL A 90 0.68 1.94 -7.73
C VAL A 90 0.00 2.14 -6.38
N HIS A 91 -0.73 3.25 -6.19
CA HIS A 91 -1.49 3.49 -4.97
C HIS A 91 -2.55 2.42 -4.72
N LEU A 92 -3.35 2.03 -5.73
CA LEU A 92 -4.33 0.95 -5.59
C LEU A 92 -3.67 -0.37 -5.19
N HIS A 93 -2.58 -0.74 -5.84
CA HIS A 93 -1.91 -2.02 -5.68
C HIS A 93 -1.07 -2.14 -4.39
N THR A 94 -0.64 -1.01 -3.81
CA THR A 94 0.21 -1.02 -2.62
C THR A 94 -0.61 -1.27 -1.36
N GLU A 95 -0.27 -2.30 -0.58
CA GLU A 95 -0.81 -2.49 0.77
C GLU A 95 -0.20 -1.43 1.70
N ILE A 96 -1.03 -0.64 2.39
CA ILE A 96 -0.59 0.33 3.38
C ILE A 96 -0.80 -0.28 4.76
N LEU A 97 0.29 -0.57 5.47
CA LEU A 97 0.26 -1.17 6.80
C LEU A 97 0.06 -0.05 7.85
N SER A 98 -1.16 0.04 8.38
CA SER A 98 -1.52 0.94 9.49
C SER A 98 -2.58 0.27 10.38
N CYS A 99 -3.00 0.88 11.49
CA CYS A 99 -3.98 0.29 12.42
C CYS A 99 -5.32 -0.09 11.76
N GLN A 100 -5.67 0.54 10.63
CA GLN A 100 -6.84 0.19 9.81
C GLN A 100 -6.46 -0.26 8.40
N GLY A 101 -5.27 0.15 7.92
CA GLY A 101 -4.65 -0.29 6.68
C GLY A 101 -5.43 0.01 5.40
N LYS A 102 -4.73 0.12 4.28
CA LYS A 102 -5.34 0.00 2.96
C LYS A 102 -4.93 -1.34 2.37
N PRO A 103 -5.84 -2.28 2.10
CA PRO A 103 -5.47 -3.50 1.40
C PRO A 103 -4.99 -3.17 -0.02
N ALA A 104 -4.21 -4.06 -0.60
CA ALA A 104 -3.95 -4.04 -2.03
C ALA A 104 -5.26 -4.30 -2.81
N ILE A 105 -5.59 -3.42 -3.74
CA ILE A 105 -6.83 -3.45 -4.54
C ILE A 105 -6.45 -3.61 -6.01
N ALA A 106 -6.97 -4.64 -6.67
CA ALA A 106 -6.86 -4.78 -8.12
C ALA A 106 -8.09 -4.15 -8.79
N HIS A 107 -7.87 -3.30 -9.80
CA HIS A 107 -8.95 -2.61 -10.52
C HIS A 107 -9.82 -3.55 -11.38
N ARG A 108 -9.18 -4.49 -12.09
CA ARG A 108 -9.78 -5.53 -12.97
C ARG A 108 -10.56 -5.09 -14.20
N ASP A 109 -11.05 -3.85 -14.26
CA ASP A 109 -11.68 -3.30 -15.48
C ASP A 109 -10.97 -2.02 -15.94
N LEU A 110 -9.64 -2.05 -15.97
CA LEU A 110 -8.86 -0.88 -16.35
C LEU A 110 -8.92 -0.70 -17.87
N LYS A 111 -9.56 0.38 -18.30
CA LYS A 111 -9.73 0.79 -19.69
C LYS A 111 -9.78 2.32 -19.78
N SER A 112 -9.55 2.88 -20.97
CA SER A 112 -9.53 4.34 -21.18
C SER A 112 -10.87 5.03 -20.84
N ARG A 113 -11.99 4.30 -20.87
CA ARG A 113 -13.30 4.81 -20.41
C ARG A 113 -13.41 4.97 -18.90
N ASN A 114 -12.60 4.23 -18.14
CA ASN A 114 -12.57 4.23 -16.67
C ASN A 114 -11.41 5.08 -16.13
N ILE A 115 -10.81 5.91 -16.98
CA ILE A 115 -9.79 6.90 -16.62
C ILE A 115 -10.36 8.26 -16.98
N LEU A 116 -10.39 9.20 -16.06
CA LEU A 116 -10.88 10.56 -16.29
C LEU A 116 -9.72 11.53 -16.45
N VAL A 117 -9.88 12.53 -17.32
CA VAL A 117 -8.88 13.58 -17.55
C VAL A 117 -9.26 14.83 -16.74
N LYS A 118 -8.29 15.37 -16.00
CA LYS A 118 -8.43 16.57 -15.18
C LYS A 118 -8.02 17.81 -15.98
N MET A 119 -8.49 18.97 -15.54
CA MET A 119 -8.15 20.27 -16.16
C MET A 119 -6.66 20.59 -16.19
N ASN A 120 -5.87 20.02 -15.29
CA ASN A 120 -4.41 20.19 -15.25
C ASN A 120 -3.64 19.21 -16.16
N GLY A 121 -4.34 18.44 -17.00
CA GLY A 121 -3.74 17.45 -17.91
C GLY A 121 -3.32 16.14 -17.26
N GLN A 122 -3.56 15.95 -15.96
CA GLN A 122 -3.38 14.65 -15.30
C GLN A 122 -4.65 13.80 -15.40
N CYS A 123 -4.53 12.52 -15.07
CA CYS A 123 -5.64 11.58 -15.02
C CYS A 123 -5.94 11.10 -13.59
N CYS A 124 -7.15 10.59 -13.40
CA CYS A 124 -7.51 9.78 -12.24
C CYS A 124 -8.27 8.52 -12.68
N ILE A 125 -8.14 7.46 -11.90
CA ILE A 125 -8.80 6.17 -12.15
C ILE A 125 -10.19 6.18 -11.48
N ALA A 126 -11.20 5.76 -12.22
CA ALA A 126 -12.60 5.73 -11.83
C ALA A 126 -13.19 4.31 -11.97
N ASP A 127 -14.45 4.13 -11.55
CA ASP A 127 -15.22 2.90 -11.71
C ASP A 127 -14.57 1.66 -11.06
N LEU A 128 -14.44 1.73 -9.73
CA LEU A 128 -13.80 0.69 -8.92
C LEU A 128 -14.73 -0.48 -8.55
N GLY A 129 -15.96 -0.52 -9.07
CA GLY A 129 -17.03 -1.43 -8.61
C GLY A 129 -16.89 -2.90 -9.02
N GLU A 130 -15.94 -3.24 -9.91
CA GLU A 130 -15.83 -4.58 -10.48
C GLU A 130 -15.03 -5.56 -9.60
N ARG A 131 -15.65 -6.73 -9.36
CA ARG A 131 -15.27 -7.87 -8.48
C ARG A 131 -13.99 -7.72 -7.63
N ARG A 132 -14.09 -7.71 -6.29
CA ARG A 132 -12.91 -7.86 -5.41
C ARG A 132 -12.32 -9.27 -5.46
N ILE A 133 -10.99 -9.37 -5.29
CA ILE A 133 -10.38 -10.36 -4.41
C ILE A 133 -9.66 -9.52 -3.36
N ARG A 134 -10.12 -9.52 -2.11
CA ARG A 134 -9.30 -8.95 -1.04
C ARG A 134 -8.10 -9.90 -0.90
N LEU A 135 -6.87 -9.41 -1.07
CA LEU A 135 -5.69 -10.25 -0.87
C LEU A 135 -5.57 -10.77 0.59
N GLU A 136 -6.32 -10.18 1.53
CA GLU A 136 -6.51 -10.74 2.88
C GLU A 136 -7.19 -12.12 2.86
N GLU A 137 -8.11 -12.38 1.94
CA GLU A 137 -8.70 -13.72 1.78
C GLU A 137 -7.66 -14.73 1.29
N ARG A 138 -6.57 -14.31 0.61
CA ARG A 138 -5.45 -15.22 0.34
C ARG A 138 -4.64 -15.56 1.59
N ARG A 139 -4.60 -14.71 2.62
CA ARG A 139 -4.00 -15.10 3.91
C ARG A 139 -4.86 -16.15 4.60
N GLY A 140 -6.18 -15.96 4.65
CA GLY A 140 -7.12 -16.94 5.18
C GLY A 140 -7.21 -18.25 4.36
N LEU A 141 -7.13 -18.16 3.03
CA LEU A 141 -7.11 -19.31 2.12
C LEU A 141 -5.77 -20.06 2.18
N LYS A 142 -4.62 -19.37 2.27
CA LYS A 142 -3.33 -20.04 2.53
C LYS A 142 -3.36 -20.74 3.89
N GLU A 143 -3.92 -20.11 4.92
CA GLU A 143 -4.04 -20.72 6.25
C GLU A 143 -5.01 -21.92 6.26
N ARG A 144 -6.06 -21.89 5.44
CA ARG A 144 -7.00 -23.01 5.23
C ARG A 144 -6.38 -24.12 4.37
N GLU A 145 -5.70 -23.82 3.27
CA GLU A 145 -4.94 -24.78 2.45
C GLU A 145 -3.83 -25.45 3.26
N LEU A 146 -3.12 -24.71 4.13
CA LEU A 146 -2.13 -25.27 5.05
C LEU A 146 -2.77 -26.22 6.10
N LYS A 147 -4.05 -26.00 6.45
CA LYS A 147 -4.82 -26.88 7.35
C LYS A 147 -5.40 -28.09 6.60
N GLU A 148 -5.80 -27.94 5.33
CA GLU A 148 -6.40 -28.99 4.50
C GLU A 148 -5.36 -29.92 3.84
N THR A 149 -4.17 -29.42 3.48
CA THR A 149 -3.08 -30.24 2.90
C THR A 149 -2.43 -31.20 3.89
N GLY A 150 -2.91 -31.28 5.14
CA GLY A 150 -2.47 -32.30 6.08
C GLY A 150 -0.98 -32.24 6.45
N LEU A 151 -0.29 -31.11 6.21
CA LEU A 151 1.05 -30.82 6.75
C LEU A 151 0.98 -30.55 8.26
N LYS A 152 0.35 -31.46 9.00
CA LYS A 152 0.45 -31.59 10.45
C LYS A 152 1.92 -31.86 10.80
N LYS A 153 2.58 -30.84 11.34
CA LYS A 153 3.53 -30.92 12.48
C LYS A 153 4.72 -31.88 12.39
N ARG A 154 5.04 -32.51 11.26
CA ARG A 154 6.22 -33.41 11.15
C ARG A 154 7.42 -32.79 10.44
N GLY A 155 7.27 -31.73 9.63
CA GLY A 155 8.38 -31.11 8.89
C GLY A 155 8.98 -29.84 9.49
N LEU A 156 8.28 -29.16 10.40
CA LEU A 156 8.73 -27.87 10.96
C LEU A 156 9.43 -28.01 12.32
N LYS A 157 10.09 -29.15 12.58
CA LYS A 157 11.10 -29.26 13.64
C LYS A 157 12.54 -29.20 13.12
N GLU A 158 12.77 -29.34 11.80
CA GLU A 158 14.13 -29.29 11.25
C GLU A 158 14.57 -27.89 10.83
N ILE A 159 13.67 -27.01 10.39
CA ILE A 159 14.08 -25.68 9.90
C ILE A 159 14.28 -24.66 11.05
N GLY A 160 13.68 -24.91 12.22
CA GLY A 160 13.79 -24.01 13.39
C GLY A 160 15.04 -24.21 14.26
N LEU A 161 15.90 -25.19 13.96
CA LEU A 161 17.11 -25.46 14.74
C LEU A 161 18.38 -24.85 14.11
N GLU A 162 18.35 -24.46 12.84
CA GLU A 162 19.51 -23.84 12.16
C GLU A 162 19.65 -22.35 12.51
N GLU A 163 18.54 -21.60 12.59
CA GLU A 163 18.59 -20.14 12.83
C GLU A 163 18.96 -19.77 14.29
N ARG A 164 18.72 -20.66 15.27
CA ARG A 164 19.22 -20.45 16.64
C ARG A 164 20.73 -20.66 16.75
N ARG A 165 21.30 -21.61 16.00
CA ARG A 165 22.76 -21.83 15.98
C ARG A 165 23.54 -20.69 15.32
N LEU A 166 22.94 -19.97 14.38
CA LEU A 166 23.58 -18.83 13.71
C LEU A 166 23.56 -17.52 14.53
N LYS A 167 22.65 -17.37 15.50
CA LYS A 167 22.67 -16.23 16.44
C LYS A 167 23.54 -16.48 17.68
N GLU A 168 23.66 -17.71 18.14
CA GLU A 168 24.57 -18.05 19.25
C GLU A 168 26.04 -18.11 18.82
N SER A 169 26.35 -18.43 17.55
CA SER A 169 27.73 -18.40 17.04
C SER A 169 28.30 -16.99 16.86
N ARG A 170 27.48 -15.98 16.55
CA ARG A 170 27.95 -14.58 16.39
C ARG A 170 28.05 -13.78 17.69
N LEU A 171 27.48 -14.26 18.78
CA LEU A 171 27.63 -13.68 20.12
C LEU A 171 28.75 -14.32 20.95
N GLY A 172 29.34 -15.42 20.46
CA GLY A 172 30.50 -16.09 21.07
C GLY A 172 31.86 -15.59 20.57
N GLU A 173 31.94 -15.02 19.36
CA GLU A 173 33.21 -14.55 18.78
C GLU A 173 33.56 -13.10 19.19
N SER A 174 32.58 -12.24 19.49
CA SER A 174 32.86 -10.87 19.96
C SER A 174 33.35 -10.79 21.41
N ARG A 175 33.21 -11.86 22.20
CA ARG A 175 33.62 -11.91 23.62
C ARG A 175 34.98 -12.56 23.86
N LEU A 176 35.58 -13.14 22.81
CA LEU A 176 36.90 -13.79 22.86
C LEU A 176 38.04 -12.92 22.29
N GLU A 177 37.72 -11.79 21.68
CA GLU A 177 38.74 -10.81 21.23
C GLU A 177 39.04 -9.76 22.31
N GLU A 178 38.06 -9.43 23.17
CA GLU A 178 38.25 -8.52 24.31
C GLU A 178 38.94 -9.19 25.52
N SER A 179 38.87 -10.52 25.66
CA SER A 179 39.54 -11.26 26.74
C SER A 179 40.96 -11.73 26.38
N ARG A 180 41.40 -11.57 25.12
CA ARG A 180 42.75 -11.97 24.67
C ARG A 180 43.77 -10.83 24.63
N LEU A 181 43.35 -9.59 24.85
CA LEU A 181 44.25 -8.44 24.94
C LEU A 181 44.71 -8.14 26.39
N GLU A 182 44.07 -8.70 27.42
CA GLU A 182 44.49 -8.48 28.82
C GLU A 182 45.44 -9.56 29.36
N GLU A 183 45.60 -10.71 28.68
CA GLU A 183 46.41 -11.83 29.19
C GLU A 183 47.79 -12.01 28.51
N ARG A 184 48.20 -11.07 27.64
CA ARG A 184 49.57 -11.06 27.03
C ARG A 184 50.42 -9.84 27.40
N GLY A 185 50.08 -9.14 28.48
CA GLY A 185 50.78 -7.92 28.90
C GLY A 185 51.71 -8.03 30.11
N LEU A 186 51.75 -9.16 30.83
CA LEU A 186 52.53 -9.29 32.07
C LEU A 186 53.27 -10.63 32.15
N GLU A 187 54.39 -10.73 31.41
CA GLU A 187 55.68 -11.22 31.92
C GLU A 187 56.71 -11.21 30.79
N LYS A 188 57.51 -10.14 30.73
CA LYS A 188 58.98 -10.23 30.64
C LYS A 188 59.64 -8.84 30.52
N ARG A 189 60.46 -8.55 31.54
CA ARG A 189 61.67 -7.70 31.55
C ARG A 189 61.49 -6.21 31.84
N GLY A 190 61.39 -5.93 33.15
CA GLY A 190 62.31 -5.08 33.92
C GLY A 190 62.76 -3.73 33.35
N LEU A 191 62.38 -2.64 34.04
CA LEU A 191 63.30 -1.73 34.76
C LEU A 191 62.52 -0.58 35.44
N LYS A 192 63.19 0.03 36.43
CA LYS A 192 62.67 0.86 37.52
C LYS A 192 62.46 2.37 37.18
N VAL A 193 61.41 2.93 37.80
CA VAL A 193 61.31 4.16 38.64
C VAL A 193 61.48 5.57 38.05
N GLY A 194 60.52 6.45 38.43
CA GLY A 194 60.60 7.92 38.56
C GLY A 194 59.25 8.57 38.21
N GLY A 195 58.40 9.05 39.15
CA GLY A 195 58.44 10.40 39.78
C GLY A 195 58.11 11.49 38.73
N LEU A 196 57.15 12.43 38.84
CA LEU A 196 56.50 13.14 39.94
C LEU A 196 55.21 13.86 39.43
N GLU A 197 54.31 14.16 40.36
CA GLU A 197 53.45 15.36 40.56
C GLU A 197 52.73 16.06 39.39
N GLY A 198 51.40 16.22 39.48
CA GLY A 198 50.72 17.53 39.63
C GLY A 198 50.23 18.04 38.25
N GLU A 199 49.10 18.69 38.00
CA GLU A 199 48.13 19.46 38.78
C GLU A 199 46.78 19.52 38.00
N ARG A 200 45.75 19.98 38.71
CA ARG A 200 44.46 20.48 38.22
C ARG A 200 44.63 21.52 37.09
N ALA A 201 43.61 21.69 36.24
CA ALA A 201 42.65 22.79 36.34
C ALA A 201 41.78 22.96 35.08
N ILE A 202 40.55 23.43 35.36
CA ILE A 202 39.51 24.07 34.53
C ILE A 202 38.71 23.17 33.57
#